data_AF-X0VQN0-F1
#
_entry.id   AF-X0VQN0-F1
#
_cell.length_a   1.000
_cell.length_b   1.000
_cell.length_c   1.000
_cell.angle_alpha   90.00
_cell.angle_beta   90.00
_cell.angle_gamma   90.00
#
_symmetry.space_group_name_H-M   'P 1'
#
loop_
_entity.id
_entity.type
_entity.pdbx_description
1 polymer ?
#
loop_
_entity_poly.entity_id
_entity_poly.type
_entity_poly.pdbx_seq_one_letter_code
_entity_poly.pdbx_strand_id
1 'polypeptide(L)'
;ILAVGRHFGVAPLVCINKYDLDEQNSRHIEDYCRDAGIDVGTKIPFDTVVTDAIAQGVPVVEFGDGVVARRMEELWGTVAARS
;
A
#
# COMPACT_ATOMS: atom_id res chain seq x y z
N ILE A 1 -8.45 -2.01 -14.05
CA ILE A 1 -8.83 -1.32 -12.79
C ILE A 1 -8.59 0.19 -12.88
N LEU A 2 -7.36 0.67 -13.09
CA LEU A 2 -7.07 2.12 -13.19
C LEU A 2 -7.88 2.86 -14.27
N ALA A 3 -8.01 2.26 -15.46
CA ALA A 3 -8.84 2.83 -16.54
C ALA A 3 -10.33 2.89 -16.17
N VAL A 4 -10.83 1.91 -15.41
CA VAL A 4 -12.21 1.87 -14.93
C VAL A 4 -12.43 2.96 -13.88
N GLY A 5 -11.51 3.11 -12.92
CA GLY A 5 -11.58 4.19 -11.92
C GLY A 5 -11.64 5.57 -12.58
N ARG A 6 -10.75 5.82 -13.56
CA ARG A 6 -10.76 7.07 -14.33
C ARG A 6 -12.06 7.29 -15.12
N HIS A 7 -12.62 6.24 -15.71
CA HIS A 7 -13.90 6.33 -16.43
C HIS A 7 -15.04 6.85 -15.53
N PHE A 8 -15.01 6.51 -14.24
CA PHE A 8 -15.97 6.97 -13.24
C PHE A 8 -15.52 8.20 -12.44
N GLY A 9 -14.43 8.87 -12.86
CA GLY A 9 -13.93 10.08 -12.19
C GLY A 9 -13.25 9.83 -10.83
N VAL A 10 -12.88 8.60 -10.51
CA VAL A 10 -12.20 8.24 -9.26
C VAL A 10 -10.69 8.37 -9.44
N ALA A 11 -10.06 9.19 -8.59
CA ALA A 11 -8.60 9.34 -8.56
C ALA A 11 -7.95 8.11 -7.87
N PRO A 12 -7.14 7.31 -8.57
CA PRO A 12 -6.48 6.16 -7.97
C PRO A 12 -5.31 6.56 -7.07
N LEU A 13 -5.07 5.75 -6.03
CA LEU A 13 -3.87 5.79 -5.18
C LEU A 13 -3.28 4.38 -5.15
N VAL A 14 -1.96 4.26 -5.27
CA VAL A 14 -1.27 2.96 -5.30
C VAL A 14 -0.52 2.72 -3.98
N CYS A 15 -0.61 1.49 -3.48
CA CYS A 15 0.23 0.98 -2.39
C CYS A 15 1.02 -0.21 -2.94
N ILE A 16 2.34 -0.21 -2.77
CA ILE A 16 3.20 -1.34 -3.18
C ILE A 16 3.43 -2.23 -1.97
N ASN A 17 2.90 -3.44 -2.02
CA ASN A 17 3.04 -4.43 -0.94
C ASN A 17 4.31 -5.28 -1.14
N LYS A 18 4.95 -5.69 -0.04
CA LYS A 18 6.16 -6.52 -0.01
C LYS A 18 7.23 -6.03 -1.01
N TYR A 19 7.46 -4.71 -1.03
CA TYR A 19 8.22 -4.03 -2.10
C TYR A 19 9.68 -4.48 -2.18
N ASP A 20 10.23 -4.93 -1.06
CA ASP A 20 11.59 -5.39 -0.84
C ASP A 20 11.85 -6.82 -1.32
N LEU A 21 10.81 -7.60 -1.63
CA LEU A 21 10.97 -8.93 -2.24
C LEU A 21 11.47 -8.84 -3.70
N ASP A 22 11.11 -7.76 -4.39
CA ASP A 22 11.55 -7.46 -5.74
C ASP A 22 11.62 -5.94 -5.95
N GLU A 23 12.76 -5.36 -5.58
CA GLU A 23 12.99 -3.92 -5.70
C GLU A 23 12.98 -3.44 -7.16
N GLN A 24 13.39 -4.29 -8.11
CA GLN A 24 13.42 -3.91 -9.52
C GLN A 24 11.99 -3.77 -10.04
N ASN A 25 11.13 -4.75 -9.77
CA ASN A 25 9.73 -4.68 -10.11
C ASN A 25 9.02 -3.53 -9.37
N SER A 26 9.35 -3.28 -8.10
CA SER A 26 8.83 -2.14 -7.35
C SER A 26 9.17 -0.80 -8.03
N ARG A 27 10.42 -0.64 -8.51
CA ARG A 27 10.81 0.55 -9.28
C ARG A 27 10.03 0.67 -10.58
N HIS A 28 9.81 -0.42 -11.30
CA HIS A 28 8.98 -0.41 -12.52
C HIS A 28 7.53 0.04 -12.23
N ILE A 29 6.95 -0.38 -11.09
CA ILE A 29 5.63 0.07 -10.66
C ILE A 29 5.65 1.57 -10.33
N GLU A 30 6.66 2.05 -9.59
CA GLU A 30 6.82 3.48 -9.27
C GLU A 30 6.95 4.33 -10.55
N ASP A 31 7.77 3.87 -11.50
CA ASP A 31 7.96 4.54 -12.79
C ASP A 31 6.65 4.62 -13.59
N TYR A 32 5.92 3.51 -13.68
CA TYR A 32 4.60 3.49 -14.32
C TYR A 32 3.62 4.45 -13.66
N CYS A 33 3.57 4.48 -12.32
CA CYS A 33 2.66 5.35 -11.58
C CYS A 33 2.99 6.83 -11.84
N ARG A 34 4.28 7.19 -11.79
CA ARG A 34 4.75 8.54 -12.11
C ARG A 34 4.37 8.96 -13.53
N ASP A 35 4.64 8.11 -14.52
CA ASP A 35 4.35 8.42 -15.93
C ASP A 35 2.84 8.51 -16.20
N ALA A 36 2.02 7.78 -15.42
CA ALA A 36 0.57 7.81 -15.49
C ALA A 36 -0.09 8.91 -14.63
N GLY A 37 0.69 9.71 -13.91
CA GLY A 37 0.18 10.75 -12.98
C GLY A 37 -0.58 10.17 -11.79
N ILE A 38 -0.18 9.00 -11.30
CA ILE A 38 -0.80 8.28 -10.18
C ILE A 38 0.12 8.35 -8.98
N ASP A 39 -0.42 8.75 -7.83
CA ASP A 39 0.34 8.78 -6.59
C ASP A 39 0.56 7.38 -6.03
N VAL A 40 1.78 7.14 -5.55
CA VAL A 40 2.11 6.00 -4.68
C VAL A 40 2.04 6.49 -3.23
N GLY A 41 1.01 6.05 -2.51
CA GLY A 41 0.72 6.50 -1.14
C GLY A 41 1.61 5.85 -0.09
N THR A 42 2.04 4.60 -0.30
CA THR A 42 2.98 3.92 0.60
C THR A 42 3.66 2.73 -0.08
N LYS A 43 4.76 2.27 0.53
CA LYS A 43 5.41 0.99 0.24
C LYS A 43 5.54 0.21 1.55
N ILE A 44 5.00 -1.01 1.57
CA ILE A 44 4.98 -1.87 2.75
C ILE A 44 6.05 -2.95 2.56
N PRO A 45 7.05 -3.06 3.46
CA PRO A 45 8.05 -4.13 3.38
C PRO A 45 7.43 -5.49 3.68
N PHE A 46 8.12 -6.56 3.30
CA PHE A 46 7.80 -7.89 3.75
C PHE A 46 8.14 -8.03 5.23
N ASP A 47 7.18 -8.55 6.01
CA ASP A 47 7.34 -8.81 7.43
C ASP A 47 6.47 -10.02 7.79
N THR A 48 7.04 -11.00 8.48
CA THR A 48 6.33 -12.22 8.90
C THR A 48 5.23 -11.93 9.91
N VAL A 49 5.28 -10.78 10.60
CA VAL A 49 4.25 -10.35 11.54
C VAL A 49 2.84 -10.34 10.92
N VAL A 50 2.74 -10.10 9.61
CA VAL A 50 1.44 -10.14 8.89
C VAL A 50 0.89 -11.56 8.87
N THR A 51 1.75 -12.55 8.64
CA THR A 51 1.36 -13.96 8.66
C THR A 51 0.99 -14.41 10.06
N ASP A 52 1.75 -13.99 11.07
CA ASP A 52 1.46 -14.31 12.48
C ASP A 52 0.11 -13.71 12.93
N ALA A 53 -0.17 -12.46 12.54
CA ALA A 53 -1.44 -11.79 12.80
C ALA A 53 -2.62 -12.53 12.15
N ILE A 54 -2.48 -12.94 10.88
CA ILE A 54 -3.48 -13.74 10.17
C ILE A 54 -3.71 -15.08 10.87
N ALA A 55 -2.65 -15.77 11.31
CA ALA A 55 -2.76 -17.04 12.01
C ALA A 55 -3.54 -16.94 13.33
N GLN A 56 -3.50 -15.77 13.97
CA GLN A 56 -4.26 -15.46 15.18
C GLN A 56 -5.63 -14.83 14.90
N GLY A 57 -5.98 -14.56 13.64
CA GLY A 57 -7.24 -13.94 13.26
C GLY A 57 -7.36 -12.47 13.70
N VAL A 58 -6.24 -11.79 13.89
CA VAL A 58 -6.18 -10.39 14.35
C VAL A 58 -5.65 -9.50 13.22
N PRO A 59 -6.23 -8.31 12.98
CA PRO A 59 -5.66 -7.35 12.05
C PRO A 59 -4.22 -6.97 12.45
N VAL A 60 -3.29 -6.86 11.50
CA VAL A 60 -1.88 -6.55 11.81
C VAL A 60 -1.70 -5.22 12.56
N VAL A 61 -2.60 -4.25 12.34
CA VAL A 61 -2.63 -2.97 13.07
C VAL A 61 -3.04 -3.11 14.55
N GLU A 62 -3.72 -4.19 14.90
CA GLU A 62 -4.10 -4.53 16.29
C GLU A 62 -3.17 -5.58 16.91
N PHE A 63 -2.30 -6.19 16.09
CA PHE A 63 -1.40 -7.27 16.52
C PHE A 63 -0.16 -6.76 17.27
N GLY A 64 0.32 -5.56 16.93
CA GLY A 64 1.47 -4.93 17.58
C GLY A 64 1.97 -3.69 16.85
N ASP A 65 2.95 -2.99 17.45
CA ASP A 65 3.51 -1.74 16.93
C ASP A 65 4.74 -2.01 16.02
N GLY A 66 4.46 -2.54 14.83
CA GLY A 66 5.44 -2.88 13.80
C GLY A 66 5.49 -1.90 12.62
N VAL A 67 6.51 -2.02 11.77
CA VAL A 67 6.67 -1.17 10.58
C VAL A 67 5.45 -1.30 9.65
N VAL A 68 4.92 -2.51 9.47
CA VAL A 68 3.72 -2.71 8.64
C VAL A 68 2.50 -1.98 9.20
N ALA A 69 2.25 -2.08 10.52
CA ALA A 69 1.13 -1.40 11.17
C ALA A 69 1.22 0.13 10.96
N ARG A 70 2.38 0.73 11.25
CA ARG A 70 2.61 2.16 11.05
C ARG A 70 2.43 2.59 9.59
N ARG A 71 2.94 1.82 8.63
CA ARG A 71 2.76 2.12 7.19
C ARG A 71 1.29 2.05 6.76
N MET A 72 0.51 1.14 7.34
CA MET A 72 -0.92 1.05 7.07
C MET A 72 -1.70 2.22 7.69
N GLU A 73 -1.34 2.65 8.90
CA GLU A 73 -1.91 3.83 9.56
C GLU A 73 -1.59 5.13 8.79
N GLU A 74 -0.35 5.31 8.36
CA GLU A 74 0.09 6.44 7.52
C GLU A 74 -0.70 6.48 6.20
N LEU A 75 -0.86 5.33 5.54
CA LEU A 75 -1.66 5.21 4.32
C LEU A 75 -3.12 5.56 4.58
N TRP A 76 -3.70 5.07 5.68
CA TRP A 76 -5.08 5.37 6.04
C TRP A 76 -5.28 6.87 6.28
N GLY A 77 -4.36 7.53 6.99
CA GLY A 77 -4.38 8.97 7.18
C GLY A 77 -4.38 9.74 5.85
N THR A 78 -3.59 9.28 4.87
CA THR A 78 -3.57 9.85 3.51
C THR A 78 -4.90 9.66 2.78
N VAL A 79 -5.54 8.48 2.88
CA VAL A 79 -6.84 8.22 2.26
C VAL A 79 -7.95 9.04 2.92
N ALA A 80 -7.98 9.09 4.26
CA ALA A 80 -8.98 9.84 5.01
C ALA A 80 -8.91 11.35 4.73
N ALA A 81 -7.72 11.91 4.51
CA ALA A 81 -7.53 13.32 4.15
C ALA A 81 -7.94 13.68 2.71
N ARG A 82 -8.19 12.67 1.85
CA ARG A 82 -8.61 12.83 0.45
C ARG A 82 -10.13 12.77 0.26
N SER A 83 -10.89 12.61 1.34
CA SER A 83 -12.34 12.41 1.36
C SER A 83 -13.11 13.72 1.56
#